data_AF-A0A2G9XFY9-F1
#
_entry.id   AF-A0A2G9XFY9-F1
#
_cell.length_a   1.000
_cell.length_b   1.000
_cell.length_c   1.000
_cell.angle_alpha   90.00
_cell.angle_beta   90.00
_cell.angle_gamma   90.00
#
_symmetry.space_group_name_H-M   'P 1'
#
loop_
_entity.id
_entity.type
_entity.pdbx_description
1 polymer ?
#
loop_
_entity_poly.entity_id
_entity_poly.type
_entity_poly.pdbx_seq_one_letter_code
_entity_poly.pdbx_strand_id
1 'polypeptide(L)' 'MPTKNPRVNIVIEPPLYSVMHDLATSEGISMSTIARDLIREAIDLREDVSLAAFADTRMKSFDRKVALSNEDVWK' A
#
# COMPACT_ATOMS: atom_id res chain seq x y z
N MET A 1 13.51 9.08 -25.32
CA MET A 1 12.06 9.36 -25.34
C MET A 1 11.60 9.57 -23.91
N PRO A 2 11.08 10.75 -23.53
CA PRO A 2 10.51 10.93 -22.20
C PRO A 2 9.15 10.22 -22.18
N THR A 3 9.01 9.24 -21.30
CA THR A 3 7.74 8.54 -21.10
C THR A 3 6.94 9.29 -20.05
N LYS A 4 5.60 9.35 -20.20
CA LYS A 4 4.71 10.06 -19.27
C LYS A 4 4.85 9.62 -17.80
N ASN A 5 5.25 8.37 -17.59
CA ASN A 5 5.36 7.77 -16.27
C ASN A 5 6.80 7.32 -15.98
N PRO A 6 7.30 7.49 -14.75
CA PRO A 6 8.59 6.95 -14.36
C PRO A 6 8.59 5.42 -14.48
N ARG A 7 9.67 4.87 -15.02
CA ARG A 7 9.85 3.42 -15.19
C ARG A 7 10.93 2.95 -14.23
N VAL A 8 10.66 1.85 -13.53
CA VAL A 8 11.62 1.18 -12.66
C VAL A 8 11.94 -0.17 -13.29
N ASN A 9 13.22 -0.44 -13.54
CA ASN A 9 13.70 -1.74 -13.97
C ASN A 9 14.16 -2.51 -12.72
N ILE A 10 13.66 -3.73 -12.54
CA ILE A 10 13.87 -4.53 -11.33
C ILE A 10 14.36 -5.91 -11.75
N VAL A 11 15.34 -6.45 -11.05
CA VAL A 11 15.79 -7.85 -11.21
C VAL A 11 14.97 -8.71 -10.25
N ILE A 12 14.42 -9.82 -10.75
CA ILE A 12 13.54 -10.72 -10.01
C ILE A 12 14.08 -12.15 -10.15
N GLU A 13 14.02 -12.94 -9.09
CA GLU A 13 14.45 -14.33 -9.12
C GLU A 13 13.53 -15.19 -10.02
N PRO A 14 14.06 -16.22 -10.70
CA PRO A 14 13.26 -17.06 -11.60
C PRO A 14 11.98 -17.66 -10.97
N PRO A 15 11.98 -18.15 -9.71
CA PRO A 15 10.76 -18.67 -9.10
C PRO A 15 9.68 -17.60 -8.92
N LEU A 16 10.06 -16.40 -8.48
CA LEU A 16 9.14 -15.29 -8.28
C LEU A 16 8.59 -14.78 -9.61
N TYR A 17 9.44 -14.72 -10.64
CA TYR A 17 9.00 -14.40 -12.00
C TYR A 17 7.92 -15.37 -12.51
N SER A 18 8.10 -16.68 -12.29
CA SER A 18 7.11 -17.69 -12.69
C SER A 18 5.76 -17.45 -12.01
N VAL A 19 5.76 -17.21 -10.70
CA VAL A 19 4.52 -16.94 -9.95
C VAL A 19 3.84 -15.68 -10.46
N MET A 20 4.58 -14.59 -10.68
CA MET A 20 4.02 -13.35 -11.23
C MET A 20 3.47 -13.53 -12.65
N HIS A 21 4.13 -14.35 -13.46
CA HIS A 21 3.68 -14.67 -14.81
C HIS A 21 2.37 -15.46 -14.82
N ASP A 22 2.25 -16.45 -13.94
CA ASP A 22 1.04 -17.26 -13.81
C ASP A 22 -0.14 -16.41 -13.32
N LEU A 23 0.10 -15.52 -12.35
CA LEU A 23 -0.90 -14.54 -11.89
C LEU A 23 -1.36 -13.63 -13.03
N ALA A 24 -0.42 -12.99 -13.74
CA ALA A 24 -0.74 -12.13 -14.87
C ALA A 24 -1.56 -12.85 -15.96
N THR A 25 -1.19 -14.10 -16.25
CA THR A 25 -1.89 -14.93 -17.24
C THR A 25 -3.30 -15.29 -16.77
N SER A 26 -3.45 -15.65 -15.49
CA SER A 26 -4.76 -16.01 -14.91
C SER A 26 -5.75 -14.83 -14.89
N GLU A 27 -5.24 -13.61 -14.72
CA GLU A 27 -6.03 -12.38 -14.68
C GLU A 27 -6.16 -11.70 -16.05
N GLY A 28 -5.46 -12.20 -17.08
CA GLY A 28 -5.48 -11.63 -18.43
C GLY A 28 -4.85 -10.23 -18.51
N ILE A 29 -3.91 -9.91 -17.63
CA ILE A 29 -3.26 -8.60 -17.55
C ILE A 29 -1.76 -8.69 -17.88
N SER A 30 -1.12 -7.54 -18.12
CA SER A 30 0.31 -7.49 -18.43
C SER A 30 1.19 -7.69 -17.19
N MET A 31 2.42 -8.17 -17.39
CA MET A 31 3.45 -8.26 -16.33
C MET A 31 3.72 -6.92 -15.64
N SER A 32 3.69 -5.82 -16.38
CA SER A 32 3.85 -4.49 -15.78
C SER A 32 2.66 -4.09 -14.90
N THR A 33 1.46 -4.55 -15.24
CA THR A 33 0.24 -4.30 -14.47
C THR A 33 0.32 -5.05 -13.14
N ILE A 34 0.57 -6.37 -13.17
CA ILE A 34 0.66 -7.17 -11.95
C ILE A 34 1.80 -6.67 -11.05
N ALA A 35 2.96 -6.35 -11.63
CA ALA A 35 4.08 -5.83 -10.86
C ALA A 35 3.74 -4.50 -10.17
N ARG A 36 3.10 -3.57 -10.89
CA ARG A 36 2.66 -2.29 -10.32
C ARG A 36 1.66 -2.49 -9.18
N ASP A 37 0.70 -3.39 -9.36
CA ASP A 37 -0.38 -3.58 -8.40
C ASP A 37 0.11 -4.30 -7.14
N LEU A 38 0.97 -5.32 -7.28
CA LEU A 38 1.67 -5.94 -6.15
C LEU A 38 2.57 -4.96 -5.39
N ILE A 39 3.28 -4.06 -6.10
CA ILE A 39 4.10 -3.02 -5.45
C ILE A 39 3.21 -2.04 -4.67
N ARG A 40 2.05 -1.65 -5.23
CA ARG A 40 1.10 -0.77 -4.54
C ARG A 40 0.58 -1.43 -3.27
N GLU A 41 0.10 -2.66 -3.37
CA GLU A 41 -0.39 -3.43 -2.22
C GLU A 41 0.68 -3.58 -1.13
N ALA A 42 1.92 -3.86 -1.51
CA ALA A 42 3.02 -3.95 -0.55
C ALA A 42 3.34 -2.62 0.14
N ILE A 43 3.10 -1.47 -0.51
CA ILE A 43 3.23 -0.14 0.11
C ILE A 43 2.06 0.11 1.05
N ASP A 44 0.83 -0.19 0.62
CA ASP A 44 -0.38 -0.01 1.42
C ASP A 44 -0.29 -0.82 2.73
N LEU A 45 0.18 -2.08 2.67
CA LEU A 45 0.41 -2.91 3.85
C LEU A 45 1.45 -2.32 4.81
N ARG A 46 2.48 -1.63 4.30
CA ARG A 46 3.49 -0.94 5.14
C ARG A 46 2.90 0.32 5.77
N GLU A 47 2.03 1.02 5.05
CA GLU A 47 1.32 2.18 5.56
C GLU A 47 0.37 1.77 6.70
N ASP A 48 -0.40 0.70 6.53
CA ASP A 48 -1.31 0.18 7.56
C ASP A 48 -0.58 -0.12 8.88
N VAL A 49 0.58 -0.79 8.81
CA VAL A 49 1.43 -1.04 9.99
C VAL A 49 1.86 0.28 10.66
N SER A 50 2.22 1.28 9.85
CA SER A 50 2.66 2.58 10.35
C SER A 50 1.51 3.36 10.99
N LEU A 51 0.33 3.34 10.38
CA LEU A 51 -0.88 3.98 10.88
C LEU A 51 -1.39 3.32 12.16
N ALA A 52 -1.30 1.99 12.26
CA ALA A 52 -1.62 1.26 13.49
C ALA A 52 -0.70 1.70 14.64
N ALA A 53 0.62 1.75 14.41
CA ALA A 53 1.57 2.21 15.42
C ALA A 53 1.33 3.68 15.85
N PHE A 54 0.95 4.53 14.89
CA PHE A 54 0.55 5.91 15.17
C PHE A 54 -0.72 5.98 16.02
N ALA A 55 -1.73 5.17 15.71
CA ALA A 55 -2.97 5.09 16.48
C ALA A 55 -2.71 4.61 17.91
N ASP A 56 -1.89 3.57 18.10
CA ASP A 56 -1.48 3.07 19.42
C ASP A 56 -0.81 4.16 20.27
N THR A 57 0.05 4.96 19.65
CA THR A 57 0.71 6.08 20.33
C THR A 57 -0.31 7.11 20.81
N ARG A 58 -1.30 7.43 19.98
CA ARG A 58 -2.38 8.36 20.32
C ARG A 58 -3.30 7.82 21.41
N MET A 59 -3.57 6.52 21.39
CA MET A 59 -4.43 5.85 22.35
C MET A 59 -3.85 5.88 23.77
N LYS A 60 -2.51 5.85 23.92
CA LYS A 60 -1.84 5.96 25.23
C LYS A 60 -2.17 7.25 25.98
N SER A 61 -2.38 8.36 25.28
CA SER A 61 -2.69 9.66 25.87
C SER A 61 -4.16 10.06 25.71
N PHE A 62 -5.03 9.15 25.27
CA PHE A 62 -6.42 9.46 25.00
C PHE A 62 -7.24 9.49 26.29
N ASP A 63 -7.87 10.64 26.57
CA ASP A 63 -8.85 10.78 27.65
C ASP A 63 -10.20 11.20 27.08
N ARG A 64 -11.19 10.32 27.26
CA ARG A 64 -12.57 10.51 26.78
C ARG A 64 -13.26 11.71 27.42
N LYS A 65 -12.85 12.15 28.61
CA LYS A 65 -13.49 13.28 29.32
C LYS A 65 -13.16 14.63 28.71
N VAL A 66 -12.00 14.75 28.06
CA VAL A 66 -11.51 15.98 27.40
C VAL A 66 -11.49 15.87 25.88
N ALA A 67 -11.82 14.71 25.33
CA ALA A 67 -11.94 14.50 23.89
C ALA A 67 -13.09 15.35 23.30
N LEU A 68 -12.84 15.96 22.14
CA LEU A 68 -13.84 16.72 21.39
C LEU A 68 -14.94 15.79 20.87
N SER A 69 -16.19 16.26 20.87
CA SER A 69 -17.30 15.53 20.26
C SER A 69 -17.23 15.63 18.73
N ASN A 70 -17.98 14.76 18.03
CA ASN A 70 -18.06 14.80 16.57
C ASN A 70 -18.55 16.18 16.07
N GLU A 71 -19.56 16.75 16.73
CA GLU A 71 -20.10 18.07 16.42
C GLU A 71 -19.09 19.20 16.62
N ASP A 72 -18.16 19.06 17.58
CA ASP A 72 -17.10 20.04 17.82
C ASP A 72 -16.01 20.01 16.75
N VAL A 73 -15.81 18.87 16.07
CA VAL A 73 -14.75 18.66 15.08
C VAL A 73 -15.20 19.01 13.66
N TRP A 74 -16.46 18.75 13.30
CA TRP A 74 -16.95 18.85 11.91
C TRP A 74 -17.77 20.12 11.59
N LYS A 75 -17.60 21.19 12.37
CA LYS A 75 -18.15 22.50 12.03
C LYS A 75 -17.50 23.14 10.81
#